data_AF-A0A266QDL1-F1
#
_entry.id   AF-A0A266QDL1-F1
#
_cell.length_a   1.000
_cell.length_b   1.000
_cell.length_c   1.000
_cell.angle_alpha   90.00
_cell.angle_beta   90.00
_cell.angle_gamma   90.00
#
_symmetry.space_group_name_H-M   'P 1'
#
loop_
_entity.id
_entity.type
_entity.pdbx_description
1 polymer ?
#
loop_
_entity_poly.entity_id
_entity_poly.type
_entity_poly.pdbx_seq_one_letter_code
_entity_poly.pdbx_strand_id
1 'polypeptide(L)'
;MLLLLLCSIIATSALANSQATTVEWIDLLPEEDLRLLESIPQIDHEALSDDELAQDTAPSGLKPAQNSSAFEDEVANAVGVARQQAGERSWRDALVSTRVRSEFNNKRIRLAGYIVPIEYDQQQRVIEFFLVPYFGACIHVPPPPPNQIIYVKYPKGFQLQELFIPFWAEGTVVLETQENELGLSSYSMRDVTLTEYQETATEESEYLN
;
A
#
# COMPACT_ATOMS: atom_id res chain seq x y z
N MET A 1 -59.48 -41.02 -8.52
CA MET A 1 -59.04 -39.65 -8.88
C MET A 1 -58.40 -39.02 -7.66
N LEU A 2 -57.11 -39.28 -7.42
CA LEU A 2 -56.35 -38.66 -6.34
C LEU A 2 -54.89 -38.58 -6.80
N LEU A 3 -54.51 -37.42 -7.35
CA LEU A 3 -53.17 -37.12 -7.82
C LEU A 3 -52.49 -36.28 -6.73
N LEU A 4 -51.57 -36.90 -5.99
CA LEU A 4 -50.73 -36.21 -5.00
C LEU A 4 -49.61 -35.46 -5.74
N LEU A 5 -49.77 -34.14 -5.88
CA LEU A 5 -48.73 -33.22 -6.35
C LEU A 5 -47.76 -32.95 -5.20
N LEU A 6 -46.59 -33.59 -5.24
CA LEU A 6 -45.43 -33.19 -4.45
C LEU A 6 -44.85 -31.90 -5.04
N CYS A 7 -45.04 -30.78 -4.33
CA CYS A 7 -44.42 -29.51 -4.63
C CYS A 7 -43.01 -29.49 -4.00
N SER A 8 -41.98 -29.90 -4.75
CA SER A 8 -40.59 -29.68 -4.36
C SER A 8 -40.27 -28.19 -4.47
N ILE A 9 -40.15 -27.52 -3.33
CA ILE A 9 -39.60 -26.16 -3.25
C ILE A 9 -38.08 -26.29 -3.32
N ILE A 10 -37.52 -26.12 -4.51
CA ILE A 10 -36.07 -25.95 -4.67
C ILE A 10 -35.78 -24.50 -4.27
N ALA A 11 -35.25 -24.31 -3.06
CA ALA A 11 -34.66 -23.05 -2.65
C ALA A 11 -33.34 -22.87 -3.42
N THR A 12 -33.38 -22.15 -4.54
CA THR A 12 -32.19 -21.66 -5.23
C THR A 12 -31.58 -20.54 -4.39
N SER A 13 -30.58 -20.88 -3.59
CA SER A 13 -29.70 -19.89 -2.97
C SER A 13 -28.99 -19.11 -4.09
N ALA A 14 -29.38 -17.85 -4.31
CA ALA A 14 -28.62 -16.95 -5.16
C ALA A 14 -27.25 -16.72 -4.49
N LEU A 15 -26.21 -17.38 -4.99
CA LEU A 15 -24.85 -16.98 -4.70
C LEU A 15 -24.70 -15.56 -5.25
N ALA A 16 -24.58 -14.57 -4.36
CA ALA A 16 -24.19 -13.23 -4.75
C ALA A 16 -22.81 -13.33 -5.42
N ASN A 17 -22.80 -13.32 -6.75
CA ASN A 17 -21.57 -13.21 -7.53
C ASN A 17 -21.04 -11.80 -7.32
N SER A 18 -20.24 -11.58 -6.27
CA SER A 18 -19.61 -10.28 -6.01
C SER A 18 -18.51 -10.09 -7.05
N GLN A 19 -18.87 -9.52 -8.20
CA GLN A 19 -17.89 -9.13 -9.21
C GLN A 19 -16.91 -8.15 -8.58
N ALA A 20 -15.61 -8.39 -8.74
CA ALA A 20 -14.58 -7.53 -8.18
C ALA A 20 -14.60 -6.15 -8.85
N THR A 21 -14.51 -5.10 -8.02
CA THR A 21 -14.37 -3.73 -8.54
C THR A 21 -12.91 -3.51 -8.93
N THR A 22 -12.65 -3.06 -10.17
CA THR A 22 -11.28 -2.66 -10.54
C THR A 22 -10.96 -1.32 -9.90
N VAL A 23 -9.80 -1.24 -9.26
CA VAL A 23 -9.34 -0.05 -8.55
C VAL A 23 -7.88 0.23 -8.90
N GLU A 24 -7.50 1.50 -8.80
CA GLU A 24 -6.13 1.96 -8.97
C GLU A 24 -5.48 2.23 -7.62
N TRP A 25 -4.15 2.29 -7.58
CA TRP A 25 -3.40 2.56 -6.35
C TRP A 25 -3.76 3.90 -5.71
N ILE A 26 -4.00 4.92 -6.53
CA ILE A 26 -4.43 6.25 -6.08
C ILE A 26 -5.78 6.19 -5.36
N ASP A 27 -6.66 5.24 -5.71
CA ASP A 27 -7.94 5.09 -5.04
C ASP A 27 -7.79 4.64 -3.59
N LEU A 28 -6.68 3.99 -3.22
CA LEU A 28 -6.41 3.53 -1.86
C LEU A 28 -5.84 4.63 -0.95
N LEU A 29 -5.40 5.75 -1.52
CA LEU A 29 -4.87 6.88 -0.76
C LEU A 29 -6.00 7.71 -0.15
N PRO A 30 -5.92 8.08 1.14
CA PRO A 30 -6.76 9.13 1.69
C PRO A 30 -6.55 10.45 0.95
N GLU A 31 -7.64 11.18 0.71
CA GLU A 31 -7.64 12.45 -0.05
C GLU A 31 -6.57 13.45 0.43
N GLU A 32 -6.39 13.58 1.74
CA GLU A 32 -5.37 14.46 2.29
C GLU A 32 -3.95 13.94 2.03
N ASP A 33 -3.70 12.63 2.08
CA ASP A 33 -2.37 12.10 1.73
C ASP A 33 -2.05 12.37 0.26
N LEU A 34 -3.03 12.19 -0.63
CA LEU A 34 -2.87 12.53 -2.05
C LEU A 34 -2.53 14.01 -2.25
N ARG A 35 -3.33 14.91 -1.68
CA ARG A 35 -3.07 16.37 -1.76
C ARG A 35 -1.70 16.77 -1.23
N LEU A 36 -1.22 16.08 -0.19
CA LEU A 36 0.11 16.32 0.35
C LEU A 36 1.19 15.82 -0.61
N LEU A 37 1.05 14.65 -1.22
CA LEU A 37 2.00 14.15 -2.22
C LEU A 37 2.04 15.03 -3.48
N GLU A 38 0.90 15.58 -3.91
CA GLU A 38 0.85 16.53 -5.03
C GLU A 38 1.55 17.86 -4.72
N SER A 39 1.73 18.19 -3.44
CA SER A 39 2.44 19.40 -2.99
C SER A 39 3.96 19.22 -2.87
N ILE A 40 4.50 18.05 -3.26
CA ILE A 40 5.95 17.81 -3.24
C ILE A 40 6.66 18.89 -4.08
N PRO A 41 7.62 19.64 -3.50
CA PRO A 41 8.40 20.61 -4.25
C PRO A 41 9.13 19.93 -5.41
N GLN A 42 9.13 20.57 -6.58
CA GLN A 42 9.94 20.12 -7.70
C GLN A 42 11.42 20.25 -7.32
N ILE A 43 12.15 19.13 -7.32
CA ILE A 43 13.58 19.12 -7.08
C ILE A 43 14.26 19.48 -8.40
N ASP A 44 15.04 20.56 -8.39
CA ASP A 44 15.91 20.87 -9.51
C ASP A 44 17.05 19.84 -9.56
N HIS A 45 17.31 19.31 -10.76
CA HIS A 45 18.42 18.37 -11.00
C HIS A 45 19.71 19.10 -11.42
N GLU A 46 19.73 20.43 -11.35
CA GLU A 46 20.96 21.20 -11.42
C GLU A 46 21.90 20.88 -10.24
N ALA A 47 23.20 21.03 -10.47
CA ALA A 47 24.19 20.79 -9.42
C ALA A 47 23.91 21.73 -8.24
N LEU A 48 23.77 21.17 -7.04
CA LEU A 48 23.61 21.95 -5.81
C LEU A 48 24.69 23.02 -5.75
N SER A 49 24.29 24.25 -5.43
CA SER A 49 25.24 25.31 -5.14
C SER A 49 26.11 24.96 -3.93
N ASP A 50 27.31 25.54 -3.85
CA ASP A 50 28.21 25.35 -2.69
C ASP A 50 27.50 25.70 -1.36
N ASP A 51 26.54 26.64 -1.40
CA ASP A 51 25.74 27.06 -0.25
C ASP A 51 24.66 26.03 0.15
N GLU A 52 24.09 25.29 -0.81
CA GLU A 52 23.12 24.21 -0.54
C GLU A 52 23.80 22.95 -0.02
N LEU A 53 24.99 22.64 -0.55
CA LEU A 53 25.86 21.58 -0.03
C LEU A 53 26.29 21.85 1.42
N ALA A 54 26.51 23.11 1.79
CA ALA A 54 26.85 23.50 3.16
C ALA A 54 25.65 23.40 4.12
N GLN A 55 24.42 23.37 3.62
CA GLN A 55 23.18 23.27 4.41
C GLN A 55 22.68 21.84 4.59
N ASP A 56 23.21 20.87 3.84
CA ASP A 56 22.97 19.44 4.03
C ASP A 56 23.68 18.94 5.31
N THR A 57 23.08 19.28 6.45
CA THR A 57 23.52 18.79 7.75
C THR A 57 22.77 17.51 8.08
N ALA A 58 23.52 16.45 8.37
CA ALA A 58 22.96 15.19 8.89
C ALA A 58 21.97 15.49 10.05
N PRO A 59 20.85 14.76 10.16
CA PRO A 59 19.89 15.00 11.23
C PRO A 59 20.62 14.98 12.56
N SER A 60 20.51 16.10 13.29
CA SER A 60 21.17 16.27 14.58
C SER A 60 20.65 15.22 15.55
N GLY A 61 21.42 14.14 15.72
CA GLY A 61 21.22 13.17 16.78
C GLY A 61 21.15 13.88 18.12
N LEU A 62 20.02 13.68 18.79
CA LEU A 62 19.72 13.91 20.21
C LEU A 62 20.95 14.25 21.06
N LYS A 63 21.08 15.52 21.48
CA LYS A 63 21.98 15.90 22.58
C LYS A 63 21.23 15.77 23.91
N PRO A 64 21.78 15.10 24.94
CA PRO A 64 21.12 14.99 26.24
C PRO A 64 21.16 16.34 26.99
N ALA A 65 20.00 16.83 27.44
CA ALA A 65 19.88 17.99 28.32
C ALA A 65 20.38 17.67 29.75
N GLN A 66 21.07 18.62 30.40
CA GLN A 66 21.88 18.41 31.61
C GLN A 66 21.25 18.98 32.91
N ASN A 67 19.94 19.27 32.94
CA ASN A 67 19.34 20.01 34.04
C ASN A 67 17.83 19.78 34.16
N SER A 68 17.39 19.16 35.27
CA SER A 68 16.07 18.54 35.41
C SER A 68 14.88 19.51 35.58
N SER A 69 15.06 20.69 36.17
CA SER A 69 13.93 21.65 36.33
C SER A 69 13.71 22.52 35.08
N ALA A 70 14.79 22.87 34.38
CA ALA A 70 14.68 23.51 33.06
C ALA A 70 14.11 22.51 32.05
N PHE A 71 14.49 21.23 32.16
CA PHE A 71 13.94 20.16 31.34
C PHE A 71 12.44 19.96 31.57
N GLU A 72 11.91 20.08 32.78
CA GLU A 72 10.46 19.94 33.00
C GLU A 72 9.65 21.08 32.36
N ASP A 73 10.11 22.33 32.49
CA ASP A 73 9.48 23.49 31.84
C ASP A 73 9.70 23.47 30.33
N GLU A 74 10.87 23.05 29.85
CA GLU A 74 11.19 22.87 28.44
C GLU A 74 10.46 21.68 27.84
N VAL A 75 10.19 20.62 28.59
CA VAL A 75 9.36 19.48 28.16
C VAL A 75 7.90 19.88 28.17
N ALA A 76 7.41 20.63 29.16
CA ALA A 76 6.04 21.15 29.14
C ALA A 76 5.84 22.13 27.98
N ASN A 77 6.83 22.97 27.70
CA ASN A 77 6.81 23.90 26.57
C ASN A 77 7.05 23.17 25.24
N ALA A 78 7.89 22.13 25.17
CA ALA A 78 8.08 21.31 23.98
C ALA A 78 6.89 20.39 23.72
N VAL A 79 6.16 19.95 24.75
CA VAL A 79 4.88 19.23 24.64
C VAL A 79 3.76 20.20 24.26
N GLY A 80 3.78 21.44 24.76
CA GLY A 80 2.89 22.52 24.37
C GLY A 80 3.11 22.95 22.93
N VAL A 81 4.36 23.13 22.53
CA VAL A 81 4.82 23.43 21.16
C VAL A 81 4.61 22.22 20.26
N ALA A 82 4.80 20.97 20.69
CA ALA A 82 4.46 19.78 19.91
C ALA A 82 2.93 19.59 19.77
N ARG A 83 2.14 20.05 20.75
CA ARG A 83 0.67 20.14 20.61
C ARG A 83 0.23 21.28 19.70
N GLN A 84 0.95 22.41 19.69
CA GLN A 84 0.73 23.53 18.76
C GLN A 84 1.29 23.25 17.36
N GLN A 85 2.34 22.41 17.29
CA GLN A 85 2.91 21.74 16.14
C GLN A 85 2.34 20.33 15.98
N ALA A 86 1.10 20.11 16.40
CA ALA A 86 0.16 19.38 15.55
C ALA A 86 -0.09 20.24 14.30
N GLY A 87 1.02 20.59 13.62
CA GLY A 87 1.06 21.43 12.44
C GLY A 87 0.33 20.73 11.33
N GLU A 88 -0.16 21.53 10.38
CA GLU A 88 -0.68 21.00 9.13
C GLU A 88 0.30 19.95 8.61
N ARG A 89 -0.21 18.75 8.32
CA ARG A 89 0.61 17.66 7.81
C ARG A 89 1.37 18.11 6.56
N SER A 90 2.54 17.54 6.35
CA SER A 90 3.38 17.78 5.18
C SER A 90 3.41 16.57 4.25
N TRP A 91 3.93 16.76 3.04
CA TRP A 91 4.17 15.66 2.09
C TRP A 91 5.06 14.55 2.66
N ARG A 92 5.98 14.87 3.58
CA ARG A 92 6.82 13.86 4.26
C ARG A 92 5.98 12.93 5.13
N ASP A 93 4.93 13.44 5.74
CA ASP A 93 3.99 12.62 6.54
C ASP A 93 3.15 11.71 5.65
N ALA A 94 2.91 12.09 4.39
CA ALA A 94 2.21 11.24 3.44
C ALA A 94 3.08 10.06 2.96
N LEU A 95 4.41 10.26 2.84
CA LEU A 95 5.35 9.21 2.43
C LEU A 95 5.45 8.02 3.40
N VAL A 96 5.07 8.21 4.65
CA VAL A 96 5.07 7.16 5.69
C VAL A 96 3.67 6.87 6.24
N SER A 97 2.63 7.32 5.53
CA SER A 97 1.25 7.24 6.02
C SER A 97 0.75 5.80 6.15
N THR A 98 0.21 5.47 7.33
CA THR A 98 -0.52 4.22 7.59
C THR A 98 -2.04 4.40 7.50
N ARG A 99 -2.50 5.58 7.08
CA ARG A 99 -3.92 5.87 6.98
C ARG A 99 -4.55 5.15 5.80
N VAL A 100 -5.72 4.59 6.03
CA VAL A 100 -6.46 3.78 5.05
C VAL A 100 -7.83 4.36 4.77
N ARG A 101 -8.39 3.98 3.62
CA ARG A 101 -9.77 4.27 3.22
C ARG A 101 -10.70 3.15 3.67
N SER A 102 -11.47 3.43 4.72
CA SER A 102 -12.36 2.47 5.40
C SER A 102 -13.38 1.77 4.50
N GLU A 103 -13.78 2.41 3.41
CA GLU A 103 -14.73 1.92 2.41
C GLU A 103 -14.23 0.68 1.66
N PHE A 104 -12.91 0.44 1.60
CA PHE A 104 -12.33 -0.76 1.01
C PHE A 104 -12.30 -1.95 1.95
N ASN A 105 -12.58 -1.76 3.24
CA ASN A 105 -12.59 -2.88 4.18
C ASN A 105 -13.65 -3.92 3.79
N ASN A 106 -13.23 -5.18 3.68
CA ASN A 106 -14.05 -6.31 3.22
C ASN A 106 -14.64 -6.12 1.81
N LYS A 107 -14.03 -5.31 0.96
CA LYS A 107 -14.42 -5.19 -0.46
C LYS A 107 -13.60 -6.12 -1.33
N ARG A 108 -14.28 -6.77 -2.28
CA ARG A 108 -13.61 -7.53 -3.32
C ARG A 108 -13.18 -6.58 -4.44
N ILE A 109 -11.87 -6.46 -4.64
CA ILE A 109 -11.27 -5.59 -5.65
C ILE A 109 -10.41 -6.39 -6.61
N ARG A 110 -10.09 -5.78 -7.75
CA ARG A 110 -9.06 -6.19 -8.69
C ARG A 110 -8.07 -5.03 -8.85
N LEU A 111 -6.80 -5.28 -8.55
CA LEU A 111 -5.74 -4.27 -8.57
C LEU A 111 -4.51 -4.82 -9.28
N ALA A 112 -3.94 -4.05 -10.19
CA ALA A 112 -2.68 -4.39 -10.85
C ALA A 112 -1.49 -4.01 -9.96
N GLY A 113 -0.45 -4.83 -9.90
CA GLY A 113 0.78 -4.48 -9.19
C GLY A 113 1.89 -5.49 -9.37
N TYR A 114 3.07 -5.15 -8.87
CA TYR A 114 4.24 -6.01 -8.88
C TYR A 114 4.32 -6.83 -7.59
N ILE A 115 4.96 -8.00 -7.68
CA ILE A 115 5.09 -8.92 -6.56
C ILE A 115 6.50 -8.78 -5.98
N VAL A 116 6.57 -8.50 -4.67
CA VAL A 116 7.80 -8.58 -3.87
C VAL A 116 7.67 -9.79 -2.94
N PRO A 117 8.36 -10.91 -3.23
CA PRO A 117 8.29 -12.10 -2.39
C PRO A 117 8.79 -11.85 -0.97
N ILE A 118 8.07 -12.39 0.02
CA ILE A 118 8.45 -12.34 1.44
C ILE A 118 8.85 -13.73 1.93
N GLU A 119 8.00 -14.72 1.67
CA GLU A 119 8.19 -16.08 2.17
C GLU A 119 8.02 -17.10 1.04
N TYR A 120 8.83 -18.17 1.09
CA TYR A 120 8.81 -19.28 0.14
C TYR A 120 8.53 -20.60 0.87
N ASP A 121 7.83 -21.51 0.20
CA ASP A 121 7.72 -22.88 0.70
C ASP A 121 8.97 -23.73 0.40
N GLN A 122 8.93 -25.00 0.84
CA GLN A 122 10.01 -25.96 0.64
C GLN A 122 10.32 -26.24 -0.84
N GLN A 123 9.38 -25.95 -1.75
CA GLN A 123 9.52 -26.10 -3.19
C GLN A 123 9.92 -24.79 -3.88
N GLN A 124 10.32 -23.77 -3.11
CA GLN A 124 10.69 -22.43 -3.63
C GLN A 124 9.53 -21.72 -4.35
N ARG A 125 8.29 -22.00 -3.95
CA ARG A 125 7.11 -21.27 -4.41
C ARG A 125 6.80 -20.13 -3.45
N VAL A 126 6.45 -18.96 -3.99
CA VAL A 126 6.10 -17.78 -3.19
C VAL A 126 4.76 -18.04 -2.49
N ILE A 127 4.73 -17.94 -1.16
CA ILE A 127 3.53 -18.16 -0.33
C ILE A 127 3.10 -16.92 0.46
N GLU A 128 3.99 -15.93 0.63
CA GLU A 128 3.65 -14.61 1.14
C GLU A 128 4.39 -13.55 0.32
N PHE A 129 3.73 -12.44 0.02
CA PHE A 129 4.33 -11.35 -0.77
C PHE A 129 3.68 -10.01 -0.47
N PHE A 130 4.39 -8.93 -0.80
CA PHE A 130 3.79 -7.61 -0.98
C PHE A 130 3.40 -7.41 -2.44
N LEU A 131 2.19 -6.90 -2.65
CA LEU A 131 1.77 -6.30 -3.90
C LEU A 131 2.05 -4.79 -3.81
N VAL A 132 2.71 -4.23 -4.83
CA VAL A 132 3.21 -2.84 -4.84
C VAL A 132 2.97 -2.16 -6.20
N PRO A 133 2.89 -0.81 -6.25
CA PRO A 133 2.54 -0.07 -7.47
C PRO A 133 3.63 -0.02 -8.55
N TYR A 134 4.91 -0.23 -8.20
CA TYR A 134 6.01 -0.10 -9.16
C TYR A 134 7.07 -1.18 -8.99
N PHE A 135 7.73 -1.51 -10.11
CA PHE A 135 8.84 -2.45 -10.14
C PHE A 135 10.04 -1.96 -9.32
N GLY A 136 10.71 -2.87 -8.62
CA GLY A 136 11.91 -2.58 -7.83
C GLY A 136 11.66 -2.01 -6.44
N ALA A 137 10.39 -1.74 -6.08
CA ALA A 137 9.98 -1.35 -4.73
C ALA A 137 10.57 -2.28 -3.66
N CYS A 138 10.98 -1.69 -2.53
CA CYS A 138 11.53 -2.36 -1.35
C CYS A 138 12.91 -3.03 -1.53
N ILE A 139 13.38 -3.23 -2.76
CA ILE A 139 14.65 -3.94 -3.03
C ILE A 139 15.70 -3.08 -3.76
N HIS A 140 15.29 -2.26 -4.71
CA HIS A 140 16.19 -1.43 -5.54
C HIS A 140 15.92 0.06 -5.37
N VAL A 141 14.68 0.41 -5.05
CA VAL A 141 14.23 1.77 -4.79
C VAL A 141 13.49 1.80 -3.45
N PRO A 142 13.34 2.98 -2.82
CA PRO A 142 12.65 3.10 -1.54
C PRO A 142 11.26 2.44 -1.55
N PRO A 143 10.80 1.89 -0.41
CA PRO A 143 9.48 1.30 -0.30
C PRO A 143 8.38 2.36 -0.51
N PRO A 144 7.23 2.00 -1.11
CA PRO A 144 6.06 2.86 -1.14
C PRO A 144 5.58 3.20 0.29
N PRO A 145 4.73 4.23 0.45
CA PRO A 145 4.04 4.45 1.72
C PRO A 145 3.28 3.19 2.18
N PRO A 146 3.12 2.95 3.49
CA PRO A 146 2.44 1.75 3.99
C PRO A 146 1.01 1.54 3.46
N ASN A 147 0.29 2.63 3.17
CA ASN A 147 -1.04 2.60 2.54
C ASN A 147 -1.00 2.44 1.00
N GLN A 148 0.16 2.14 0.44
CA GLN A 148 0.41 1.78 -0.96
C GLN A 148 1.14 0.43 -1.07
N ILE A 149 1.04 -0.39 -0.03
CA ILE A 149 1.53 -1.77 0.00
C ILE A 149 0.39 -2.65 0.48
N ILE A 150 0.11 -3.74 -0.25
CA ILE A 150 -0.84 -4.78 0.17
C ILE A 150 -0.07 -6.05 0.53
N TYR A 151 -0.22 -6.52 1.76
CA TYR A 151 0.28 -7.83 2.15
C TYR A 151 -0.68 -8.96 1.74
N VAL A 152 -0.13 -10.03 1.17
CA VAL A 152 -0.91 -11.17 0.69
C VAL A 152 -0.32 -12.47 1.23
N LYS A 153 -1.18 -13.26 1.89
CA LYS A 153 -0.93 -14.69 2.13
C LYS A 153 -1.54 -15.51 1.00
N TYR A 154 -0.73 -16.37 0.39
CA TYR A 154 -1.12 -17.19 -0.75
C TYR A 154 -0.70 -18.66 -0.54
N PRO A 155 -1.40 -19.42 0.33
CA PRO A 155 -0.98 -20.77 0.73
C PRO A 155 -0.87 -21.79 -0.40
N LYS A 156 -1.52 -21.53 -1.55
CA LYS A 156 -1.43 -22.38 -2.74
C LYS A 156 -0.01 -22.40 -3.33
N GLY A 157 0.77 -21.34 -3.08
CA GLY A 157 2.06 -21.11 -3.69
C GLY A 157 1.96 -20.81 -5.19
N PHE A 158 2.93 -20.09 -5.73
CA PHE A 158 3.12 -19.97 -7.18
C PHE A 158 4.60 -19.82 -7.52
N GLN A 159 4.95 -20.22 -8.74
CA GLN A 159 6.28 -19.98 -9.27
C GLN A 159 6.31 -18.58 -9.89
N LEU A 160 7.04 -17.67 -9.26
CA LEU A 160 7.31 -16.36 -9.83
C LEU A 160 8.50 -16.49 -10.78
N GLN A 161 8.26 -16.26 -12.07
CA GLN A 161 9.28 -16.40 -13.11
C GLN A 161 10.05 -15.10 -13.30
N GLU A 162 9.31 -13.98 -13.40
CA GLU A 162 9.86 -12.67 -13.72
C GLU A 162 9.27 -11.62 -12.76
N LEU A 163 10.14 -10.94 -11.99
CA LEU A 163 9.73 -9.92 -11.01
C LEU A 163 9.23 -8.63 -11.65
N PHE A 164 9.53 -8.42 -12.93
CA PHE A 164 9.18 -7.20 -13.67
C PHE A 164 7.87 -7.30 -14.44
N ILE A 165 7.17 -8.45 -14.37
CA ILE A 165 5.83 -8.59 -14.94
C ILE A 165 4.81 -8.28 -13.84
N PRO A 166 3.89 -7.32 -14.04
CA PRO A 166 2.83 -7.06 -13.08
C PRO A 166 1.75 -8.15 -13.12
N PHE A 167 0.97 -8.24 -12.05
CA PHE A 167 -0.14 -9.16 -11.89
C PHE A 167 -1.41 -8.39 -11.56
N TRP A 168 -2.53 -8.85 -12.12
CA TRP A 168 -3.84 -8.59 -11.56
C TRP A 168 -4.04 -9.46 -10.31
N ALA A 169 -4.17 -8.82 -9.16
CA ALA A 169 -4.61 -9.45 -7.92
C ALA A 169 -6.10 -9.16 -7.69
N GLU A 170 -6.90 -10.21 -7.68
CA GLU A 170 -8.32 -10.13 -7.33
C GLU A 170 -8.59 -10.80 -5.99
N GLY A 171 -9.09 -10.07 -5.00
CA GLY A 171 -9.36 -10.61 -3.67
C GLY A 171 -10.10 -9.64 -2.76
N THR A 172 -10.30 -10.05 -1.51
CA THR A 172 -10.98 -9.25 -0.49
C THR A 172 -9.96 -8.44 0.31
N VAL A 173 -10.05 -7.13 0.26
CA VAL A 173 -9.21 -6.22 1.06
C VAL A 173 -9.63 -6.25 2.52
N VAL A 174 -8.64 -6.21 3.40
CA VAL A 174 -8.81 -6.11 4.85
C VAL A 174 -7.86 -5.04 5.37
N LEU A 175 -8.35 -4.20 6.28
CA LEU A 175 -7.55 -3.14 6.91
C LEU A 175 -6.73 -3.73 8.06
N GLU A 176 -5.66 -4.41 7.72
CA GLU A 176 -4.74 -5.04 8.67
C GLU A 176 -3.32 -4.60 8.39
N THR A 177 -2.67 -4.08 9.41
CA THR A 177 -1.26 -3.70 9.36
C THR A 177 -0.38 -4.95 9.47
N GLN A 178 0.59 -5.08 8.57
CA GLN A 178 1.59 -6.14 8.60
C GLN A 178 2.99 -5.54 8.42
N GLU A 179 3.92 -5.94 9.28
CA GLU A 179 5.30 -5.44 9.31
C GLU A 179 6.26 -6.62 9.18
N ASN A 180 7.29 -6.46 8.35
CA ASN A 180 8.43 -7.38 8.24
C ASN A 180 9.70 -6.60 7.87
N GLU A 181 10.80 -7.32 7.62
CA GLU A 181 12.09 -6.72 7.30
C GLU A 181 12.10 -5.91 5.99
N LEU A 182 11.18 -6.18 5.06
CA LEU A 182 11.05 -5.48 3.78
C LEU A 182 10.17 -4.24 3.86
N GLY A 183 9.31 -4.12 4.88
CA GLY A 183 8.47 -2.94 5.07
C GLY A 183 7.20 -3.15 5.88
N LEU A 184 6.41 -2.09 5.91
CA LEU A 184 5.13 -1.99 6.62
C LEU A 184 4.01 -1.80 5.59
N SER A 185 2.96 -2.61 5.68
CA SER A 185 1.73 -2.48 4.89
C SER A 185 0.56 -2.13 5.80
N SER A 186 -0.39 -1.33 5.31
CA SER A 186 -1.63 -0.97 6.02
C SER A 186 -2.87 -1.68 5.46
N TYR A 187 -2.69 -2.39 4.35
CA TYR A 187 -3.71 -3.21 3.71
C TYR A 187 -3.22 -4.66 3.62
N SER A 188 -4.15 -5.59 3.76
CA SER A 188 -3.96 -7.00 3.43
C SER A 188 -5.03 -7.47 2.45
N MET A 189 -4.76 -8.54 1.70
CA MET A 189 -5.75 -9.13 0.80
C MET A 189 -5.88 -10.65 1.02
N ARG A 190 -7.13 -11.12 1.05
CA ARG A 190 -7.52 -12.53 1.24
C ARG A 190 -8.23 -13.08 0.01
N ASP A 191 -8.30 -14.41 -0.07
CA ASP A 191 -8.98 -15.13 -1.15
C ASP A 191 -8.53 -14.69 -2.55
N VAL A 192 -7.22 -14.43 -2.66
CA VAL A 192 -6.62 -13.84 -3.85
C VAL A 192 -6.59 -14.84 -4.99
N THR A 193 -6.89 -14.34 -6.19
CA THR A 193 -6.58 -14.98 -7.46
C THR A 193 -5.61 -14.07 -8.20
N LEU A 194 -4.50 -14.64 -8.68
CA LEU A 194 -3.49 -13.92 -9.46
C LEU A 194 -3.66 -14.27 -10.93
N THR A 195 -3.63 -13.25 -11.79
CA THR A 195 -3.51 -13.40 -13.24
C THR A 195 -2.41 -12.48 -13.70
N GLU A 196 -1.46 -13.01 -14.48
CA GLU A 196 -0.41 -12.20 -15.08
C GLU A 196 -1.03 -11.07 -15.91
N TYR A 197 -0.49 -9.85 -15.78
CA TYR A 197 -0.95 -8.74 -16.59
C TYR A 197 -0.58 -9.00 -18.05
N GLN A 198 -1.58 -8.94 -18.93
CA GLN A 198 -1.36 -8.95 -20.36
C GLN A 198 -1.92 -7.66 -20.94
N GLU A 199 -1.07 -6.91 -21.63
CA GLU A 199 -1.50 -5.78 -22.43
C GLU A 199 -2.40 -6.30 -23.55
N THR A 200 -3.63 -5.81 -23.61
CA THR A 200 -4.56 -6.25 -24.66
C THR A 200 -4.34 -5.41 -25.91
N ALA A 201 -4.50 -6.01 -27.09
CA ALA A 201 -4.32 -5.33 -28.39
C ALA A 201 -5.20 -4.06 -28.58
N THR A 202 -6.21 -3.87 -27.74
CA THR A 202 -7.06 -2.68 -27.73
C THR A 202 -6.32 -1.46 -27.16
N GLU A 203 -5.50 -1.65 -26.12
CA GLU A 203 -4.75 -0.59 -25.44
C GLU A 203 -3.58 -0.09 -26.30
N GLU A 204 -2.94 -0.97 -27.07
CA GLU A 204 -1.87 -0.63 -28.02
C GLU A 204 -2.35 0.38 -29.10
N SER A 205 -3.63 0.32 -29.48
CA SER A 205 -4.22 1.24 -30.48
C SER A 205 -4.50 2.65 -29.96
N GLU A 206 -4.60 2.83 -28.64
CA GLU A 206 -4.85 4.12 -27.99
C GLU A 206 -3.55 4.95 -27.88
N TYR A 207 -2.40 4.29 -27.75
CA TYR A 207 -1.09 4.95 -27.72
C TYR A 207 -0.47 5.22 -29.11
N LEU A 208 -1.03 4.64 -30.17
CA LEU A 208 -0.54 4.77 -31.54
C LEU A 208 -1.36 5.73 -32.41
N ASN A 209 -2.27 6.52 -31.84
CA ASN A 209 -3.06 7.54 -32.55
C ASN A 209 -2.76 8.97 -32.07
#